data_AF-A0A7X4KE96-F1
#
_entry.id   AF-A0A7X4KE96-F1
#
_cell.length_a   1.000
_cell.length_b   1.000
_cell.length_c   1.000
_cell.angle_alpha   90.00
_cell.angle_beta   90.00
_cell.angle_gamma   90.00
#
_symmetry.space_group_name_H-M   'P 1'
#
loop_
_entity.id
_entity.type
_entity.pdbx_description
1 polymer ?
#
loop_
_entity_poly.entity_id
_entity_poly.type
_entity_poly.pdbx_seq_one_letter_code
_entity_poly.pdbx_strand_id
1 'polypeptide(L)' 'MKRITLHPARVDREAYAIDRMSLAAQRLLAASTMADEIRAGQWVLAWAVAAGTRPSARLTAALSPMVSLSLH' A
#
# COMPACT_ATOMS: atom_id res chain seq x y z
N MET A 1 24.01 17.23 -6.90
CA MET A 1 22.78 16.40 -7.05
C MET A 1 23.00 15.10 -6.28
N LYS A 2 22.18 14.79 -5.25
CA LYS A 2 22.31 13.53 -4.51
C LYS A 2 21.72 12.39 -5.34
N ARG A 3 22.56 11.45 -5.76
CA ARG A 3 22.17 10.25 -6.51
C ARG A 3 21.78 9.17 -5.51
N ILE A 4 20.49 8.86 -5.44
CA ILE A 4 20.00 7.74 -4.62
C ILE A 4 20.22 6.47 -5.42
N THR A 5 21.24 5.69 -5.04
CA THR A 5 21.52 4.39 -5.66
C THR A 5 20.79 3.31 -4.88
N LEU A 6 19.58 2.95 -5.34
CA LEU A 6 18.83 1.82 -4.79
C LEU A 6 19.52 0.52 -5.21
N HIS A 7 20.35 -0.05 -4.33
CA HIS A 7 20.86 -1.39 -4.52
C HIS A 7 19.69 -2.38 -4.39
N PRO A 8 19.44 -3.26 -5.37
CA PRO A 8 18.48 -4.33 -5.20
C PRO A 8 19.07 -5.31 -4.18
N ALA A 9 18.75 -5.14 -2.90
CA ALA A 9 18.84 -6.25 -1.96
C ALA A 9 18.00 -7.38 -2.56
N ARG A 10 18.67 -8.45 -2.96
CA ARG A 10 18.12 -9.66 -3.60
C ARG A 10 17.30 -10.52 -2.62
N VAL A 11 16.89 -9.93 -1.50
CA VAL A 11 15.96 -10.52 -0.55
C VAL A 11 14.58 -10.37 -1.17
N ASP A 12 13.87 -11.48 -1.33
CA ASP A 12 12.62 -11.60 -2.08
C ASP A 12 11.68 -10.42 -1.86
N ARG A 13 11.68 -9.47 -2.80
CA ARG A 13 10.88 -8.24 -2.71
C ARG A 13 9.39 -8.55 -2.57
N GLU A 14 8.97 -9.65 -3.19
CA GLU A 14 7.64 -10.20 -3.05
C GLU A 14 7.36 -10.67 -1.63
N ALA A 15 8.25 -11.48 -1.02
CA ALA A 15 8.10 -11.93 0.36
C ALA A 15 8.08 -10.75 1.34
N TYR A 16 8.94 -9.75 1.12
CA TYR A 16 8.93 -8.51 1.89
C TYR A 16 7.61 -7.75 1.70
N ALA A 17 7.10 -7.63 0.48
CA ALA A 17 5.81 -6.97 0.23
C ALA A 17 4.65 -7.72 0.89
N ILE A 18 4.66 -9.06 0.86
CA ILE A 18 3.65 -9.92 1.51
C ILE A 18 3.68 -9.75 3.05
N ASP A 19 4.87 -9.70 3.65
CA ASP A 19 5.00 -9.44 5.10
C ASP A 19 4.42 -8.07 5.48
N ARG A 20 4.75 -7.04 4.71
CA ARG A 20 4.23 -5.68 4.93
C ARG A 20 2.73 -5.56 4.68
N MET A 21 2.20 -6.29 3.70
CA MET A 21 0.76 -6.40 3.46
C MET A 21 0.07 -7.06 4.65
N SER A 22 0.63 -8.16 5.17
CA SER A 22 0.10 -8.87 6.33
C SER A 22 0.02 -7.97 7.57
N LEU A 23 1.08 -7.18 7.83
CA LEU A 23 1.08 -6.21 8.92
C LEU A 23 0.03 -5.11 8.73
N ALA A 24 -0.14 -4.61 7.52
CA ALA A 24 -1.18 -3.62 7.22
C ALA A 24 -2.60 -4.20 7.40
N ALA A 25 -2.81 -5.46 7.02
CA ALA A 25 -4.08 -6.15 7.20
C ALA A 25 -4.41 -6.36 8.68
N GLN A 26 -3.41 -6.71 9.51
CA GLN A 26 -3.60 -6.79 10.96
C GLN A 26 -4.01 -5.44 11.56
N ARG A 27 -3.41 -4.34 11.09
CA ARG A 27 -3.78 -2.98 11.52
C ARG A 27 -5.19 -2.60 11.08
N LEU A 28 -5.61 -3.05 9.90
CA LEU A 28 -6.97 -2.85 9.41
C LEU A 28 -7.97 -3.58 10.30
N LEU A 29 -7.68 -4.83 10.69
CA LEU A 29 -8.52 -5.61 11.59
C LEU A 29 -8.59 -5.04 13.01
N ALA A 30 -7.53 -4.38 13.46
CA ALA A 30 -7.45 -3.74 14.77
C ALA A 30 -7.88 -2.26 14.77
N ALA A 31 -8.31 -1.73 13.62
CA ALA A 31 -8.68 -0.32 13.50
C ALA A 31 -9.95 -0.04 14.32
N SER A 32 -9.89 1.00 15.15
CA SER A 32 -11.01 1.45 15.98
C SER A 32 -11.70 2.70 15.43
N THR A 33 -11.14 3.30 14.38
CA THR A 33 -11.67 4.50 13.75
C THR A 33 -11.71 4.34 12.24
N MET A 34 -12.70 4.97 11.59
CA MET A 34 -12.82 5.01 10.13
C MET A 34 -11.54 5.55 9.46
N ALA A 35 -10.86 6.51 10.11
CA ALA A 35 -9.61 7.07 9.58
C ALA A 35 -8.47 6.04 9.59
N ASP A 36 -8.39 5.20 10.63
CA ASP A 36 -7.40 4.13 10.73
C ASP A 36 -7.70 2.99 9.75
N GLU A 37 -9.00 2.67 9.55
CA GLU A 37 -9.44 1.71 8.53
C GLU A 37 -9.01 2.15 7.13
N ILE A 38 -9.29 3.41 6.76
CA ILE A 38 -8.91 3.95 5.44
C ILE A 38 -7.39 3.89 5.26
N ARG A 39 -6.63 4.35 6.27
CA ARG A 39 -5.16 4.38 6.20
C ARG A 39 -4.59 2.96 6.10
N ALA A 40 -5.06 2.02 6.92
CA ALA A 40 -4.58 0.64 6.89
C ALA A 40 -4.97 -0.05 5.57
N GLY A 41 -6.19 0.18 5.06
CA GLY A 41 -6.65 -0.32 3.76
C GLY A 41 -5.79 0.17 2.58
N GLN A 42 -5.42 1.46 2.58
CA GLN A 42 -4.50 2.01 1.58
C GLN A 42 -3.12 1.31 1.61
N TRP A 43 -2.61 1.01 2.81
CA TRP A 43 -1.36 0.27 2.95
C TRP A 43 -1.45 -1.17 2.48
N VAL A 44 -2.55 -1.88 2.79
CA VAL A 44 -2.80 -3.23 2.27
C VAL A 44 -2.74 -3.23 0.75
N LEU A 45 -3.44 -2.28 0.11
CA LEU A 45 -3.47 -2.19 -1.34
C LEU A 45 -2.09 -1.85 -1.93
N ALA A 46 -1.37 -0.89 -1.36
CA ALA A 46 -0.05 -0.49 -1.82
C ALA A 46 0.94 -1.68 -1.80
N TRP A 47 0.91 -2.48 -0.74
CA TRP A 47 1.77 -3.66 -0.62
C TRP A 47 1.29 -4.82 -1.48
N ALA A 48 -0.01 -4.98 -1.71
CA ALA A 48 -0.53 -5.93 -2.70
C ALA A 48 0.00 -5.60 -4.11
N VAL A 49 -0.04 -4.33 -4.52
CA VAL A 49 0.55 -3.90 -5.80
C VAL A 49 2.05 -4.20 -5.86
N ALA A 50 2.78 -3.93 -4.78
CA ALA A 50 4.21 -4.22 -4.68
C ALA A 50 4.52 -5.73 -4.72
N ALA A 51 3.61 -6.58 -4.24
CA ALA A 51 3.69 -8.04 -4.33
C ALA A 51 3.29 -8.59 -5.72
N GLY A 52 2.91 -7.72 -6.67
CA GLY A 52 2.56 -8.09 -8.04
C GLY A 52 1.07 -8.29 -8.29
N THR A 53 0.20 -8.05 -7.29
CA THR A 53 -1.25 -8.10 -7.47
C THR A 53 -1.68 -6.94 -8.36
N ARG A 54 -2.25 -7.22 -9.54
CA ARG A 54 -2.81 -6.18 -10.41
C ARG A 54 -4.20 -5.80 -9.90
N PRO A 55 -4.40 -4.57 -9.37
CA PRO A 55 -5.73 -4.13 -9.01
C PRO A 55 -6.56 -4.04 -10.30
N SER A 56 -7.73 -4.68 -10.32
CA SER A 56 -8.64 -4.54 -11.44
C SER A 56 -8.98 -3.06 -11.63
N ALA A 57 -8.98 -2.54 -12.88
CA ALA A 57 -9.08 -1.11 -13.20
C ALA A 57 -10.26 -0.37 -12.53
N ARG A 58 -11.27 -1.14 -12.11
CA ARG A 58 -12.45 -0.66 -11.38
C ARG A 58 -12.13 -0.22 -9.93
N LEU A 59 -11.17 -0.84 -9.26
CA LEU A 59 -10.74 -0.50 -7.90
C LEU A 59 -9.87 0.77 -7.86
N THR A 60 -9.02 0.97 -8.88
CA THR A 60 -8.23 2.19 -9.03
C THR A 60 -9.10 3.42 -9.27
N ALA A 61 -10.17 3.29 -10.08
CA ALA A 61 -11.12 4.39 -10.31
C ALA A 61 -11.88 4.82 -9.04
N ALA A 62 -12.14 3.88 -8.11
CA ALA A 62 -12.80 4.17 -6.84
C ALA A 62 -11.89 4.90 -5.82
N LEU A 63 -10.57 4.77 -5.95
CA LEU A 63 -9.58 5.39 -5.06
C LEU A 63 -9.00 6.71 -5.59
N SER A 64 -9.08 6.95 -6.90
CA SER A 64 -8.74 8.23 -7.51
C SER A 64 -9.39 9.47 -6.86
N PRO A 65 -10.67 9.45 -6.43
CA PRO A 65 -11.26 10.63 -5.78
C PRO A 65 -10.70 10.91 -4.38
N MET A 66 -10.08 9.94 -3.69
CA MET A 66 -9.52 10.16 -2.34
C MET A 66 -8.12 10.77 -2.36
N VAL A 67 -7.30 10.51 -3.37
CA VAL A 67 -5.94 11.08 -3.48
C VAL A 67 -5.99 12.57 -3.83
N SER A 68 -7.09 13.04 -4.43
CA SER A 68 -7.24 14.43 -4.84
C SER A 68 -7.62 15.40 -3.71
N LEU A 69 -7.90 14.91 -2.48
CA LEU A 69 -8.37 15.74 -1.37
C LEU A 69 -7.26 16.25 -0.42
N SER A 70 -5.99 16.00 -0.69
CA SER A 70 -4.87 16.41 0.19
C SER A 70 -3.89 17.40 -0.45
N LEU A 71 -4.34 18.15 -1.46
CA LEU A 71 -3.51 19.10 -2.22
C LEU A 71 -4.07 20.52 -2.28
N HIS A 72 -4.95 20.91 -1.35
CA HIS A 72 -5.37 22.30 -1.17
C HIS A 72 -5.10 22.75 0.27
#